data_AF-A0A8C6HEH1-F1
#
_entry.id   AF-A0A8C6HEH1-F1
#
_cell.length_a   1.000
_cell.length_b   1.000
_cell.length_c   1.000
_cell.angle_alpha   90.00
_cell.angle_beta   90.00
_cell.angle_gamma   90.00
#
_symmetry.space_group_name_H-M   'P 1'
#
loop_
_entity.id
_entity.type
_entity.pdbx_description
1 polymer ?
#
loop_
_entity_poly.entity_id
_entity_poly.type
_entity_poly.pdbx_seq_one_letter_code
_entity_poly.pdbx_strand_id
1 'polypeptide(L)'
;MGLGLFIPISFFILLFKIFLFIKKEPNRYLLFHLVKYIFGMTRRTFIPYPLPLFVYSWIGKLFGLSPFEPWTMKDKVEQIHISDVMPTDLTGLEDLGVQPTSLELKSIKVLRRHRTYRWLSSEIEETKPAKTVNY
;
A
#
# COMPACT_ATOMS: atom_id res chain seq x y z
N MET A 1 -20.93 -20.55 -10.55
CA MET A 1 -21.42 -19.25 -11.09
C MET A 1 -21.75 -18.37 -9.90
N GLY A 2 -20.94 -17.35 -9.64
CA GLY A 2 -21.04 -16.54 -8.42
C GLY A 2 -19.79 -15.70 -8.20
N LEU A 3 -19.32 -15.01 -9.24
CA LEU A 3 -18.30 -13.96 -9.10
C LEU A 3 -18.99 -12.71 -8.57
N GLY A 4 -19.39 -12.77 -7.30
CA GLY A 4 -19.71 -11.58 -6.54
C GLY A 4 -18.41 -10.82 -6.33
N LEU A 5 -18.30 -9.64 -6.96
CA LEU A 5 -17.36 -8.57 -6.64
C LEU A 5 -17.62 -8.07 -5.20
N PHE A 6 -17.52 -8.96 -4.22
CA PHE A 6 -17.46 -8.60 -2.82
C PHE A 6 -16.02 -8.18 -2.59
N ILE A 7 -15.68 -6.94 -2.96
CA ILE A 7 -14.42 -6.33 -2.55
C ILE A 7 -14.47 -6.34 -1.03
N PRO A 8 -13.77 -7.26 -0.34
CA PRO A 8 -13.95 -7.39 1.09
C PRO A 8 -13.43 -6.09 1.71
N ILE A 9 -14.03 -5.65 2.82
CA ILE A 9 -13.55 -4.52 3.64
C ILE A 9 -12.02 -4.61 3.90
N SER A 10 -11.49 -5.84 3.91
CA SER A 10 -10.06 -6.17 3.95
C SER A 10 -9.22 -5.49 2.85
N PHE A 11 -9.73 -5.33 1.62
CA PHE A 11 -9.06 -4.66 0.50
C PHE A 11 -8.83 -3.17 0.79
N PHE A 12 -9.85 -2.47 1.28
CA PHE A 12 -9.76 -1.05 1.65
C PHE A 12 -8.87 -0.83 2.88
N ILE A 13 -8.91 -1.73 3.87
CA ILE A 13 -7.99 -1.70 5.01
C ILE A 13 -6.55 -1.91 4.56
N LEU A 14 -6.32 -2.85 3.62
CA LEU A 14 -5.00 -3.08 3.05
C LEU A 14 -4.49 -1.78 2.43
N LEU A 15 -5.31 -1.14 1.59
CA LEU A 15 -5.01 0.11 0.88
C LEU A 15 -4.61 1.25 1.83
N PHE A 16 -5.30 1.41 2.96
CA PHE A 16 -4.90 2.38 3.99
C PHE A 16 -3.56 2.03 4.65
N LYS A 17 -3.30 0.73 4.91
CA LYS A 17 -2.02 0.28 5.46
C LYS A 17 -0.85 0.55 4.51
N ILE A 18 -1.09 0.46 3.19
CA ILE A 18 -0.12 0.79 2.14
C ILE A 18 0.39 2.22 2.31
N PHE A 19 -0.51 3.18 2.57
CA PHE A 19 -0.17 4.58 2.73
C PHE A 19 0.78 4.84 3.92
N LEU A 20 0.56 4.16 5.06
CA LEU A 20 1.48 4.24 6.21
C LEU A 20 2.86 3.66 5.90
N PHE A 21 2.94 2.70 4.98
CA PHE A 21 4.21 2.11 4.53
C PHE A 21 4.97 3.03 3.59
N ILE A 22 4.29 3.64 2.61
CA ILE A 22 4.89 4.55 1.61
C ILE A 22 5.66 5.69 2.29
N LYS A 23 5.11 6.30 3.34
CA LYS A 23 5.74 7.46 4.02
C LYS A 23 7.05 7.17 4.78
N LYS A 24 7.46 5.92 4.97
CA LYS A 24 8.59 5.54 5.85
C LYS A 24 9.74 4.87 5.13
N GLU A 25 9.75 4.88 3.80
CA GLU A 25 10.58 3.97 3.01
C GLU A 25 11.82 4.66 2.41
N PRO A 26 13.02 4.05 2.49
CA PRO A 26 14.23 4.58 1.84
C PRO A 26 14.25 4.33 0.33
N ASN A 27 13.68 3.20 -0.09
CA ASN A 27 13.66 2.79 -1.49
C ASN A 27 12.39 3.31 -2.16
N ARG A 28 12.53 3.77 -3.39
CA ARG A 28 11.40 4.24 -4.21
C ARG A 28 10.82 3.08 -5.00
N TYR A 29 9.50 2.95 -4.98
CA TYR A 29 8.78 1.95 -5.74
C TYR A 29 7.68 2.60 -6.55
N LEU A 30 7.44 2.02 -7.73
CA LEU A 30 6.26 2.38 -8.49
C LEU A 30 5.02 1.81 -7.77
N LEU A 31 3.97 2.62 -7.63
CA LEU A 31 2.75 2.27 -6.89
C LEU A 31 2.21 0.88 -7.25
N PHE A 32 2.17 0.56 -8.54
CA PHE A 32 1.74 -0.74 -9.05
C PHE A 32 2.59 -1.91 -8.53
N HIS A 33 3.93 -1.78 -8.52
CA HIS A 33 4.83 -2.82 -8.03
C HIS A 33 4.73 -2.99 -6.52
N LEU A 34 4.55 -1.89 -5.79
CA LEU A 34 4.38 -1.89 -4.34
C LEU A 34 3.06 -2.57 -3.94
N VAL A 35 1.96 -2.26 -4.61
CA VAL A 35 0.67 -2.94 -4.40
C VAL A 35 0.80 -4.43 -4.72
N LYS A 36 1.43 -4.79 -5.85
CA LYS A 36 1.67 -6.20 -6.22
C LYS A 36 2.45 -6.96 -5.13
N TYR A 37 3.48 -6.34 -4.57
CA TYR A 37 4.26 -6.91 -3.47
C TYR A 37 3.41 -7.15 -2.22
N ILE A 38 2.56 -6.18 -1.83
CA ILE A 38 1.70 -6.30 -0.64
C ILE A 38 0.66 -7.41 -0.80
N PHE A 39 0.08 -7.57 -1.99
CA PHE A 39 -0.83 -8.68 -2.30
C PHE A 39 -0.11 -10.03 -2.32
N GLY A 40 1.12 -10.05 -2.84
CA GLY A 40 2.02 -11.21 -2.77
C GLY A 40 2.30 -11.63 -1.31
N MET A 41 2.67 -10.67 -0.47
CA MET A 41 2.92 -10.89 0.96
C MET A 41 1.70 -11.34 1.74
N THR A 42 0.52 -10.83 1.38
CA THR A 42 -0.74 -11.22 2.02
C THR A 42 -1.29 -12.54 1.47
N ARG A 43 -0.69 -13.08 0.38
CA ARG A 43 -1.18 -14.24 -0.38
C ARG A 43 -2.65 -14.10 -0.80
N ARG A 44 -3.03 -12.89 -1.24
CA ARG A 44 -4.36 -12.59 -1.77
C ARG A 44 -4.30 -12.42 -3.29
N THR A 45 -5.38 -12.78 -3.96
CA THR A 45 -5.52 -12.60 -5.42
C THR A 45 -5.46 -11.12 -5.76
N PHE A 46 -4.57 -10.74 -6.67
CA PHE A 46 -4.40 -9.37 -7.16
C PHE A 46 -5.03 -9.24 -8.55
N ILE A 47 -6.09 -8.44 -8.67
CA ILE A 47 -6.77 -8.15 -9.93
C ILE A 47 -6.74 -6.62 -10.11
N PRO A 48 -5.75 -6.08 -10.83
CA PRO A 48 -5.70 -4.64 -11.08
C PRO A 48 -6.76 -4.24 -12.09
N TYR A 49 -7.50 -3.17 -11.79
CA TYR A 49 -8.47 -2.56 -12.70
C TYR A 49 -8.20 -1.06 -12.83
N PRO A 50 -8.07 -0.51 -14.05
CA PRO A 50 -7.87 0.92 -14.23
C PRO A 50 -9.17 1.68 -13.91
N LEU A 51 -9.10 2.58 -12.93
CA LEU A 51 -10.19 3.48 -12.57
C LEU A 51 -9.77 4.92 -12.89
N PRO A 52 -10.60 5.68 -13.62
CA PRO A 52 -10.35 7.10 -13.79
C PRO A 52 -10.31 7.83 -12.44
N LEU A 53 -9.37 8.77 -12.28
CA LEU A 53 -9.15 9.48 -11.03
C LEU A 53 -10.41 10.22 -10.54
N PHE A 54 -11.20 10.78 -11.46
CA PHE A 54 -12.45 11.45 -11.11
C PHE A 54 -13.45 10.49 -10.46
N VAL A 55 -13.66 9.29 -11.02
CA VAL A 55 -14.57 8.29 -10.45
C VAL A 55 -14.10 7.90 -9.04
N TYR A 56 -12.80 7.68 -8.88
CA TYR A 56 -12.22 7.29 -7.60
C TYR A 56 -12.30 8.41 -6.55
N SER A 57 -12.10 9.67 -6.96
CA SER A 57 -12.29 10.86 -6.12
C SER A 57 -13.74 11.02 -5.66
N TRP A 58 -14.72 10.74 -6.53
CA TRP A 58 -16.14 10.78 -6.17
C TRP A 58 -16.51 9.69 -5.16
N ILE A 59 -15.98 8.47 -5.33
CA ILE A 59 -16.12 7.40 -4.33
C ILE A 59 -15.55 7.87 -2.98
N GLY A 60 -14.38 8.51 -2.98
CA GLY A 60 -13.78 9.10 -1.77
C GLY A 60 -14.63 10.20 -1.12
N LYS A 61 -15.39 10.98 -1.89
CA LYS A 61 -16.35 11.95 -1.33
C LYS A 61 -17.54 11.25 -0.67
N LEU A 62 -18.08 10.21 -1.30
CA LEU A 62 -19.21 9.45 -0.75
C LEU A 62 -18.84 8.81 0.60
N PHE A 63 -17.65 8.22 0.70
CA PHE A 63 -17.16 7.69 1.97
C PHE A 63 -16.85 8.79 3.01
N GLY A 64 -16.45 9.99 2.57
CA GLY A 64 -16.20 11.13 3.46
C GLY A 64 -17.46 11.71 4.13
N LEU A 65 -18.66 11.39 3.64
CA LEU A 65 -19.92 11.82 4.26
C LEU A 65 -20.30 10.99 5.49
N SER A 66 -19.58 9.91 5.79
CA SER A 66 -19.88 9.08 6.95
C SER A 66 -19.41 9.73 8.25
N PRO A 67 -20.18 9.63 9.36
CA PRO A 67 -19.77 10.14 10.67
C PRO A 67 -18.67 9.30 11.34
N PHE A 68 -18.36 8.12 10.80
CA PHE A 68 -17.26 7.27 11.24
C PHE A 68 -15.96 7.62 10.52
N GLU A 69 -14.82 7.28 11.12
CA GLU A 69 -13.51 7.54 10.51
C GLU A 69 -13.41 6.83 9.14
N PRO A 70 -13.37 7.60 8.02
CA PRO A 70 -13.49 7.02 6.70
C PRO A 70 -12.16 6.41 6.26
N TRP A 71 -12.22 5.16 5.78
CA TRP A 71 -11.04 4.48 5.23
C TRP A 71 -10.52 5.16 3.97
N THR A 72 -11.42 5.67 3.12
CA THR A 72 -11.11 6.41 1.89
C THR A 72 -11.71 7.80 1.94
N MET A 73 -10.88 8.81 1.67
CA MET A 73 -11.29 10.21 1.59
C MET A 73 -10.73 10.77 0.28
N LYS A 74 -11.40 11.76 -0.31
CA LYS A 74 -10.93 12.44 -1.52
C LYS A 74 -9.45 12.83 -1.44
N ASP A 75 -9.06 13.45 -0.32
CA ASP A 75 -7.68 13.89 -0.09
C ASP A 75 -6.68 12.72 -0.11
N LYS A 76 -7.01 11.60 0.59
CA LYS A 76 -6.19 10.37 0.55
C LYS A 76 -6.06 9.80 -0.86
N VAL A 77 -7.13 9.84 -1.65
CA VAL A 77 -7.11 9.37 -3.04
C VAL A 77 -6.12 10.17 -3.86
N GLU A 78 -6.18 11.50 -3.76
CA GLU A 78 -5.27 12.40 -4.48
C GLU A 78 -3.83 12.21 -4.00
N GLN A 79 -3.62 12.09 -2.68
CA GLN A 79 -2.30 11.86 -2.09
C GLN A 79 -1.64 10.55 -2.57
N ILE A 80 -2.39 9.48 -2.80
CA ILE A 80 -1.84 8.20 -3.31
C ILE A 80 -1.37 8.33 -4.77
N HIS A 81 -1.97 9.23 -5.54
CA HIS A 81 -1.64 9.43 -6.95
C HIS A 81 -0.58 10.52 -7.17
N ILE A 82 -0.24 11.28 -6.13
CA ILE A 82 0.88 12.24 -6.15
C ILE A 82 2.18 11.46 -5.93
N SER A 83 3.16 11.65 -6.81
CA SER A 83 4.48 11.06 -6.68
C SER A 83 5.31 11.74 -5.60
N ASP A 84 6.07 10.97 -4.83
CA ASP A 84 7.03 11.51 -3.86
C ASP A 84 8.14 12.29 -4.56
N VAL A 85 8.42 13.50 -4.08
CA VAL A 85 9.46 14.38 -4.62
C VAL A 85 10.85 13.85 -4.24
N MET A 86 11.86 14.06 -5.10
CA MET A 86 13.27 13.80 -4.79
C MET A 86 13.77 14.79 -3.73
N PRO A 87 14.15 14.33 -2.52
CA PRO A 87 14.81 15.17 -1.53
C PRO A 87 16.29 15.28 -1.90
N THR A 88 16.63 15.96 -3.00
CA THR A 88 18.03 16.15 -3.42
C THR A 88 18.75 17.16 -2.52
N ASP A 89 18.03 18.18 -2.04
CA ASP A 89 18.60 19.30 -1.28
C ASP A 89 18.25 19.25 0.22
N LEU A 90 17.60 18.18 0.68
CA LEU A 90 17.13 18.04 2.06
C LEU A 90 18.05 17.11 2.85
N THR A 91 18.37 17.50 4.09
CA THR A 91 19.06 16.67 5.08
C THR A 91 18.37 15.32 5.24
N GLY A 92 19.14 14.24 5.08
CA GLY A 92 18.62 12.89 5.03
C GLY A 92 18.26 12.33 6.40
N LEU A 93 17.53 11.21 6.43
CA LEU A 93 17.33 10.44 7.67
C LEU A 93 18.68 9.94 8.25
N GLU A 94 19.66 9.75 7.37
CA GLU A 94 21.01 9.30 7.69
C GLU A 94 21.76 10.32 8.54
N ASP A 95 21.55 11.61 8.30
CA ASP A 95 22.17 12.71 9.06
C ASP A 95 21.65 12.79 10.51
N LEU A 96 20.45 12.23 10.77
CA LEU A 96 19.88 12.08 12.11
C LEU A 96 20.43 10.84 12.85
N GLY A 97 21.36 10.10 12.26
CA GLY A 97 21.92 8.87 12.82
C GLY A 97 20.96 7.68 12.78
N VAL A 98 19.85 7.78 12.04
CA VAL A 98 18.84 6.71 11.91
C VAL A 98 19.00 6.03 10.56
N GLN A 99 19.45 4.77 10.59
CA GLN A 99 19.53 3.94 9.40
C GLN A 99 18.11 3.51 8.95
N PRO A 100 17.69 3.85 7.72
CA PRO A 100 16.36 3.50 7.26
C PRO A 100 16.29 1.99 6.97
N THR A 101 15.36 1.30 7.64
CA THR A 101 15.17 -0.13 7.39
C THR A 101 14.33 -0.34 6.13
N SER A 102 14.75 -1.25 5.26
CA SER A 102 13.97 -1.63 4.08
C SER A 102 12.59 -2.20 4.46
N LEU A 103 11.59 -1.93 3.61
CA LEU A 103 10.22 -2.38 3.83
C LEU A 103 10.11 -3.89 3.84
N GLU A 104 10.91 -4.59 3.05
CA GLU A 104 10.82 -6.03 2.89
C GLU A 104 10.99 -6.75 4.23
N LEU A 105 11.95 -6.28 5.03
CA LEU A 105 12.22 -6.78 6.38
C LEU A 105 11.08 -6.50 7.38
N LYS A 106 10.42 -5.34 7.29
CA LYS A 106 9.36 -4.92 8.23
C LYS A 106 7.95 -5.31 7.81
N SER A 107 7.73 -5.56 6.52
CA SER A 107 6.41 -5.75 5.90
C SER A 107 5.65 -6.93 6.51
N ILE A 108 6.34 -8.05 6.76
CA ILE A 108 5.75 -9.26 7.33
C ILE A 108 5.06 -8.99 8.67
N LYS A 109 5.70 -8.23 9.56
CA LYS A 109 5.20 -7.99 10.92
C LYS A 109 3.83 -7.31 10.89
N VAL A 110 3.63 -6.43 9.92
CA VAL A 110 2.39 -5.66 9.76
C VAL A 110 1.35 -6.41 8.94
N LEU A 111 1.77 -7.09 7.87
CA LEU A 111 0.87 -7.77 6.93
C LEU A 111 0.43 -9.16 7.41
N ARG A 112 1.10 -9.76 8.40
CA ARG A 112 0.75 -11.09 8.94
C ARG A 112 -0.69 -11.17 9.44
N ARG A 113 -1.25 -10.07 9.98
CA ARG A 113 -2.66 -9.99 10.42
C ARG A 113 -3.67 -10.17 9.27
N HIS A 114 -3.28 -9.88 8.04
CA HIS A 114 -4.16 -9.94 6.87
C HIS A 114 -4.07 -11.28 6.11
N ARG A 115 -3.10 -12.14 6.45
CA ARG A 115 -2.93 -13.47 5.87
C ARG A 115 -4.07 -14.40 6.31
N THR A 116 -4.49 -15.28 5.42
CA THR A 116 -5.41 -16.37 5.75
C THR A 116 -4.69 -17.44 6.57
N TYR A 117 -5.40 -18.21 7.39
CA TYR A 117 -4.82 -19.26 8.24
C TYR A 117 -3.89 -20.21 7.47
N ARG A 118 -4.28 -20.61 6.24
CA ARG A 118 -3.48 -21.46 5.35
C ARG A 118 -2.06 -20.94 5.05
N TRP A 119 -1.87 -19.63 5.07
CA TRP A 119 -0.64 -18.94 4.69
C TRP A 119 0.05 -18.23 5.86
N LEU A 120 -0.45 -18.37 7.09
CA LEU A 120 0.03 -17.63 8.26
C LEU A 120 1.48 -17.98 8.65
N SER A 121 1.88 -19.23 8.39
CA SER A 121 3.23 -19.77 8.63
C SER A 121 4.17 -19.69 7.42
N SER A 122 3.72 -19.13 6.28
CA SER A 122 4.59 -19.00 5.10
C SER A 122 5.76 -18.05 5.34
N GLU A 123 6.91 -18.41 4.79
CA GLU A 123 8.16 -17.66 4.91
C GLU A 123 8.14 -16.36 4.10
N ILE A 124 9.04 -15.45 4.43
CA ILE A 124 9.18 -14.12 3.83
C ILE A 124 9.82 -14.25 2.44
N GLU A 125 10.80 -15.16 2.32
CA GLU A 125 11.64 -15.35 1.13
C GLU A 125 10.88 -15.87 -0.09
N GLU A 126 9.71 -16.48 0.12
CA GLU A 126 8.87 -16.97 -0.98
C GLU A 126 8.27 -15.85 -1.84
N THR A 127 8.30 -14.61 -1.34
CA THR A 127 7.75 -13.45 -2.06
C THR A 127 8.86 -12.66 -2.73
N LYS A 128 8.69 -12.43 -4.03
CA LYS A 128 9.67 -11.68 -4.81
C LYS A 128 9.67 -10.21 -4.37
N PRO A 129 10.86 -9.61 -4.17
CA PRO A 129 11.00 -8.21 -3.80
C PRO A 129 10.35 -7.28 -4.84
N ALA A 130 9.93 -6.10 -4.39
CA ALA A 130 9.32 -5.11 -5.27
C ALA A 130 10.40 -4.46 -6.16
N LYS A 131 10.04 -4.09 -7.39
CA LYS A 131 10.98 -3.41 -8.29
C LYS A 131 11.18 -1.97 -7.83
N THR A 132 12.42 -1.62 -7.53
CA THR A 132 12.83 -0.25 -7.19
C THR A 132 13.00 0.60 -8.44
N VAL A 133 12.84 1.91 -8.28
CA VAL A 133 12.92 2.90 -9.36
C VAL A 133 13.75 4.09 -8.91
N ASN A 134 14.67 4.59 -9.73
CA ASN A 134 15.48 5.79 -9.46
C ASN A 134 15.15 6.87 -10.49
N TYR A 135 14.06 7.62 -10.27
CA TYR A 135 13.74 8.85 -11.00
C TYR A 135 13.36 9.95 -10.02
#